data_AF-A0A959VI18-F1
#
_entry.id   AF-A0A959VI18-F1
#
_cell.length_a   1.000
_cell.length_b   1.000
_cell.length_c   1.000
_cell.angle_alpha   90.00
_cell.angle_beta   90.00
_cell.angle_gamma   90.00
#
_symmetry.space_group_name_H-M   'P 1'
#
loop_
_entity.id
_entity.type
_entity.pdbx_description
1 polymer ?
#
loop_
_entity_poly.entity_id
_entity_poly.type
_entity_poly.pdbx_seq_one_letter_code
_entity_poly.pdbx_strand_id
1 'polypeptide(L)' 'MDDRLNPEGVPRHQLTFFLTQARVVRSAVQRDCCLLCCDPKVNEAGLCHICFAYLTDEEYKLAEHWITGVMPE' A
#
# COMPACT_ATOMS: atom_id res chain seq x y z
N MET A 1 -19.88 -5.13 -5.59
CA MET A 1 -19.49 -5.33 -4.18
C MET A 1 -18.24 -4.50 -3.95
N ASP A 2 -18.19 -3.72 -2.88
CA ASP A 2 -17.03 -2.91 -2.54
C ASP A 2 -15.98 -3.81 -1.88
N ASP A 3 -14.81 -3.95 -2.50
CA ASP A 3 -13.70 -4.82 -2.05
C ASP A 3 -12.69 -4.04 -1.19
N ARG A 4 -13.20 -3.05 -0.46
CA ARG A 4 -12.44 -2.23 0.48
C ARG A 4 -12.47 -2.85 1.87
N LEU A 5 -11.29 -2.92 2.49
CA LEU A 5 -11.18 -3.28 3.91
C LEU A 5 -11.60 -2.11 4.83
N ASN A 6 -11.46 -0.88 4.36
CA ASN A 6 -11.91 0.35 5.01
C ASN A 6 -12.52 1.29 3.95
N PRO A 7 -13.66 1.94 4.21
CA PRO A 7 -14.28 2.89 3.27
C PRO A 7 -13.33 4.02 2.79
N GLU A 8 -12.41 4.45 3.65
CA GLU A 8 -11.39 5.48 3.34
C GLU A 8 -10.12 4.90 2.69
N GLY A 9 -10.00 3.58 2.68
CA GLY A 9 -8.90 2.85 2.04
C GLY A 9 -9.13 2.64 0.54
N VAL A 10 -8.06 2.25 -0.15
CA VAL A 10 -8.12 1.87 -1.55
C VAL A 10 -8.75 0.47 -1.69
N PRO A 11 -9.49 0.19 -2.78
CA PRO A 11 -9.99 -1.15 -3.05
C PRO A 11 -8.83 -2.15 -3.19
N ARG A 12 -8.96 -3.35 -2.60
CA ARG A 12 -7.88 -4.36 -2.61
C ARG A 12 -7.41 -4.69 -4.02
N HIS A 13 -8.33 -4.92 -4.95
CA HIS A 13 -8.04 -5.20 -6.36
C HIS A 13 -7.31 -4.07 -7.11
N GLN A 14 -7.24 -2.85 -6.55
CA GLN A 14 -6.53 -1.72 -7.15
C GLN A 14 -5.17 -1.46 -6.49
N LEU A 15 -4.76 -2.26 -5.49
CA LEU A 15 -3.53 -1.99 -4.75
C LEU A 15 -2.32 -1.90 -5.69
N THR A 16 -2.18 -2.82 -6.65
CA THR A 16 -1.10 -2.82 -7.65
C THR A 16 -1.02 -1.48 -8.38
N PHE A 17 -2.16 -0.93 -8.81
CA PHE A 17 -2.21 0.40 -9.44
C PHE A 17 -1.78 1.50 -8.47
N PHE A 18 -2.27 1.50 -7.22
CA PHE A 18 -1.90 2.54 -6.25
C PHE A 18 -0.44 2.48 -5.81
N LEU A 19 0.18 1.30 -5.80
CA LEU A 19 1.60 1.12 -5.50
C LEU A 19 2.51 1.71 -6.60
N THR A 20 2.04 1.92 -7.83
CA THR A 20 2.80 2.66 -8.85
C THR A 20 2.65 4.18 -8.71
N GLN A 21 1.67 4.64 -7.94
CA GLN A 21 1.40 6.07 -7.76
C GLN A 21 2.20 6.62 -6.58
N ALA A 22 3.39 7.15 -6.87
CA ALA A 22 4.29 7.71 -5.87
C ALA A 22 3.63 8.72 -4.91
N ARG A 23 2.72 9.56 -5.43
CA ARG A 23 1.98 10.53 -4.63
C ARG A 23 1.11 9.86 -3.56
N VAL A 24 0.48 8.73 -3.91
CA VAL A 24 -0.45 8.04 -3.03
C VAL A 24 0.32 7.31 -1.93
N VAL A 25 1.37 6.56 -2.30
CA VAL A 25 2.23 5.87 -1.34
C VAL A 25 2.87 6.86 -0.36
N ARG A 26 3.47 7.94 -0.87
CA ARG A 26 4.09 8.97 0.00
C ARG A 26 3.08 9.63 0.93
N SER A 27 1.86 9.89 0.46
CA SER A 27 0.80 10.45 1.29
C SER A 27 0.41 9.49 2.43
N ALA A 28 0.28 8.19 2.14
CA ALA A 28 0.00 7.17 3.15
C ALA A 28 1.12 7.05 4.19
N VAL A 29 2.38 7.06 3.74
CA VAL A 29 3.56 7.04 4.63
C VAL A 29 3.63 8.31 5.49
N GLN A 30 3.45 9.49 4.89
CA GLN A 30 3.48 10.77 5.63
C GLN A 30 2.36 10.87 6.67
N ARG A 31 1.20 10.29 6.39
CA ARG A 31 0.05 10.27 7.29
C ARG A 31 0.10 9.11 8.30
N ASP A 32 1.12 8.24 8.20
CA ASP A 32 1.22 6.97 8.90
C ASP A 32 -0.09 6.17 8.87
N CYS A 33 -0.61 5.90 7.66
CA CYS A 33 -1.94 5.32 7.49
C CYS A 33 -1.97 4.33 6.33
N CYS A 34 -2.32 3.07 6.61
CA CYS A 34 -2.29 1.99 5.63
C CYS A 34 -3.22 2.27 4.44
N LEU A 35 -2.71 2.07 3.22
CA LEU A 35 -3.48 2.27 2.00
C LEU A 35 -4.77 1.46 1.94
N LEU A 36 -4.79 0.25 2.52
CA LEU A 36 -5.93 -0.66 2.44
C LEU A 36 -6.93 -0.52 3.59
N CYS A 37 -6.43 -0.51 4.83
CA CYS A 37 -7.26 -0.60 6.04
C CYS A 37 -7.21 0.66 6.92
N CYS A 38 -6.35 1.61 6.58
CA CYS A 38 -6.07 2.84 7.34
C CYS A 38 -5.46 2.63 8.74
N ASP A 39 -5.04 1.41 9.08
CA ASP A 39 -4.29 1.11 10.31
C ASP A 39 -2.93 1.84 10.32
N PRO A 40 -2.49 2.41 11.46
CA PRO A 40 -1.22 3.13 11.54
C PRO A 40 0.00 2.20 11.57
N LYS A 41 1.20 2.77 11.70
CA LYS A 41 2.49 2.07 11.68
C LYS A 41 2.75 1.37 10.35
N VAL A 42 2.77 2.17 9.29
CA VAL A 42 3.03 1.68 7.93
C VAL A 42 4.52 1.61 7.61
N ASN A 43 4.88 0.71 6.70
CA ASN A 43 6.21 0.68 6.08
C ASN A 43 6.34 1.72 4.95
N GLU A 44 7.48 1.74 4.28
CA GLU A 44 7.82 2.64 3.18
C GLU A 44 6.90 2.49 1.95
N ALA A 45 6.18 1.36 1.83
CA ALA A 45 5.16 1.13 0.81
C ALA A 45 3.76 1.62 1.23
N GLY A 46 3.62 2.24 2.42
CA GLY A 46 2.33 2.72 2.93
C GLY A 46 1.39 1.61 3.38
N LEU A 47 1.93 0.46 3.81
CA LEU A 47 1.16 -0.69 4.27
C LEU A 47 1.52 -1.06 5.72
N CYS A 48 0.51 -1.39 6.52
CA CYS A 48 0.74 -1.95 7.87
C CYS A 48 1.23 -3.40 7.77
N HIS A 49 1.81 -3.92 8.87
CA HIS A 49 2.36 -5.28 8.91
C HIS A 49 1.37 -6.39 8.51
N ILE A 50 0.08 -6.22 8.84
CA ILE A 50 -0.97 -7.18 8.50
C ILE A 50 -1.20 -7.18 6.99
N CYS A 51 -1.54 -6.03 6.42
CA CYS A 51 -1.81 -5.90 4.98
C CYS A 51 -0.61 -6.30 4.13
N PHE A 52 0.60 -6.00 4.59
CA PHE A 52 1.83 -6.39 3.92
C PHE A 52 2.03 -7.93 3.87
N ALA A 53 1.66 -8.65 4.94
CA ALA A 53 1.77 -10.11 4.98
C ALA A 53 0.78 -10.83 4.05
N TYR A 54 -0.27 -10.15 3.58
CA TYR A 54 -1.28 -10.69 2.68
C TYR A 54 -1.10 -10.27 1.22
N LEU A 55 0.03 -9.67 0.87
CA LEU A 55 0.32 -9.30 -0.51
C LEU A 55 0.45 -10.54 -1.40
N THR A 56 -0.02 -10.40 -2.64
CA THR A 56 0.31 -11.36 -3.69
C THR A 56 1.76 -11.15 -4.14
N ASP A 57 2.33 -12.11 -4.87
CA ASP A 57 3.70 -11.98 -5.40
C ASP A 57 3.90 -10.72 -6.26
N GLU A 58 2.88 -10.31 -7.01
CA GLU A 58 2.93 -9.11 -7.85
C GLU A 58 2.95 -7.83 -7.01
N GLU A 59 2.07 -7.75 -6.01
CA GLU A 59 2.00 -6.59 -5.12
C GLU A 59 3.24 -6.50 -4.23
N TYR A 60 3.75 -7.65 -3.79
CA TYR A 60 4.97 -7.73 -2.99
C TYR A 60 6.16 -7.15 -3.75
N LYS A 61 6.34 -7.47 -5.04
CA LYS A 61 7.41 -6.90 -5.86
C LYS A 61 7.35 -5.37 -5.93
N LEU A 62 6.16 -4.81 -6.13
CA LEU A 62 5.98 -3.35 -6.14
C LEU A 62 6.24 -2.73 -4.77
N ALA A 63 5.79 -3.36 -3.69
CA ALA A 63 6.03 -2.90 -2.33
C ALA A 63 7.52 -3.01 -1.95
N GLU A 64 8.23 -4.04 -2.40
CA GLU A 64 9.66 -4.23 -2.18
C GLU A 64 10.50 -3.13 -2.83
N HIS A 65 10.10 -2.65 -4.02
CA HIS A 65 10.73 -1.48 -4.63
C HIS A 65 10.71 -0.28 -3.67
N TRP A 66 9.55 0.04 -3.09
CA TRP A 66 9.43 1.12 -2.10
C TRP A 66 10.32 0.91 -0.87
N ILE A 67 10.36 -0.31 -0.32
CA ILE A 67 11.16 -0.65 0.86
C ILE A 67 12.67 -0.52 0.57
N THR A 68 13.10 -0.88 -0.63
CA THR A 68 14.50 -0.79 -1.06
C THR A 68 14.90 0.61 -1.56
N GLY A 69 13.96 1.56 -1.57
CA GLY A 69 14.18 2.93 -2.02
C GLY A 69 14.22 3.10 -3.54
N VAL A 70 13.83 2.07 -4.30
CA VAL A 70 13.68 2.11 -5.76
C VAL A 70 12.23 2.46 -6.05
N MET A 71 11.96 3.55 -6.78
CA MET A 71 10.58 3.85 -7.14
C MET A 71 10.12 2.88 -8.24
N PRO A 72 9.00 2.14 -8.09
CA PRO A 72 8.46 1.35 -9.19
C PRO A 72 8.04 2.28 -10.34
N GLU A 73 8.54 1.99 -11.55
CA GLU A 73 8.13 2.66 -12.80
C GLU A 73 6.80 2.12 -13.33
#